data_AF-A0A936B4B2-F1
#
_entry.id   AF-A0A936B4B2-F1
#
_cell.length_a   1.000
_cell.length_b   1.000
_cell.length_c   1.000
_cell.angle_alpha   90.00
_cell.angle_beta   90.00
_cell.angle_gamma   90.00
#
_symmetry.space_group_name_H-M   'P 1'
#
loop_
_entity.id
_entity.type
_entity.pdbx_description
1 polymer ?
#
loop_
_entity_poly.entity_id
_entity_poly.type
_entity_poly.pdbx_seq_one_letter_code
_entity_poly.pdbx_strand_id
1 'polypeptide(L)' 'MLTADQETAELTNLRRLLWVNTFLDVGYLLGGWWLLRTKGAQSDRWRGRALGILLQAGFLFLFDLFHALKAVSHKP' A
#
# COMPACT_ATOMS: atom_id res chain seq x y z
N MET A 1 6.12 -30.73 13.32
CA MET A 1 6.25 -29.81 14.47
C MET A 1 7.16 -28.67 13.99
N LEU A 2 6.58 -27.68 13.30
CA LEU A 2 7.29 -26.45 12.95
C LEU A 2 7.46 -25.68 14.26
N THR A 3 8.70 -25.40 14.65
CA THR A 3 9.03 -24.79 15.94
C THR A 3 8.50 -23.36 15.99
N ALA A 4 8.06 -22.92 17.18
CA ALA A 4 7.53 -21.57 17.42
C ALA A 4 8.47 -20.44 16.94
N ASP A 5 9.77 -20.74 16.80
CA ASP A 5 10.78 -19.85 16.23
C ASP A 5 10.58 -19.57 14.72
N GLN A 6 10.04 -20.51 13.95
CA GLN A 6 9.77 -20.30 12.52
C GLN A 6 8.51 -19.44 12.30
N GLU A 7 7.50 -19.61 13.14
CA GLU A 7 6.24 -18.85 13.08
C GLU A 7 6.46 -17.37 13.42
N THR A 8 7.28 -17.08 14.44
CA THR A 8 7.66 -15.71 14.80
C THR A 8 8.56 -15.03 13.75
N ALA A 9 9.46 -15.78 13.11
CA ALA A 9 10.29 -15.27 12.02
C ALA A 9 9.46 -14.92 10.77
N GLU A 10 8.47 -15.75 10.40
CA GLU A 10 7.55 -15.47 9.30
C GLU A 10 6.70 -14.22 9.56
N LEU A 11 6.13 -14.08 10.76
CA LEU A 11 5.33 -12.90 11.13
C LEU A 11 6.15 -11.61 11.04
N THR A 12 7.43 -11.66 11.41
CA THR A 12 8.34 -10.51 11.33
C THR A 12 8.63 -10.13 9.87
N ASN A 13 8.81 -11.14 9.01
CA ASN A 13 9.08 -10.93 7.58
C ASN A 13 7.84 -10.39 6.86
N LEU A 14 6.65 -10.91 7.17
CA LEU A 14 5.37 -10.42 6.66
C LEU A 14 5.13 -8.97 7.08
N ARG A 15 5.40 -8.63 8.35
CA ARG A 15 5.30 -7.25 8.84
C ARG A 15 6.24 -6.31 8.07
N ARG A 16 7.47 -6.75 7.76
CA ARG A 16 8.43 -5.95 6.99
C ARG A 16 7.96 -5.72 5.56
N LEU A 17 7.40 -6.75 4.91
CA LEU A 17 6.81 -6.65 3.57
C LEU A 17 5.62 -5.69 3.54
N LEU A 18 4.71 -5.77 4.51
CA LEU A 18 3.59 -4.82 4.63
C LEU A 18 4.08 -3.38 4.75
N TRP A 19 5.07 -3.12 5.60
CA TRP A 19 5.60 -1.75 5.76
C TRP A 19 6.23 -1.20 4.48
N VAL A 20 6.99 -2.03 3.75
CA VAL A 20 7.53 -1.65 2.44
C VAL A 20 6.39 -1.34 1.46
N ASN A 21 5.36 -2.19 1.42
CA ASN A 21 4.20 -2.01 0.56
C ASN A 21 3.46 -0.70 0.85
N THR A 22 3.22 -0.39 2.12
CA THR A 22 2.60 0.86 2.54
C THR A 22 3.41 2.10 2.13
N PHE A 23 4.75 2.05 2.20
CA PHE A 23 5.58 3.15 1.70
C PHE A 23 5.52 3.30 0.18
N LEU A 24 5.52 2.18 -0.55
CA LEU A 24 5.32 2.19 -2.00
C LEU A 24 3.96 2.79 -2.36
N ASP A 25 2.88 2.42 -1.67
CA ASP A 25 1.54 2.94 -1.92
C ASP A 25 1.44 4.45 -1.74
N VAL A 26 2.07 5.00 -0.69
CA VAL A 26 2.15 6.46 -0.51
C VAL A 26 2.90 7.11 -1.68
N GLY A 27 4.00 6.51 -2.12
CA GLY A 27 4.75 6.96 -3.30
C GLY A 27 3.90 6.95 -4.57
N TYR A 28 3.12 5.89 -4.80
CA TYR A 28 2.20 5.79 -5.93
C TYR A 28 1.05 6.79 -5.84
N LEU A 29 0.51 7.04 -4.64
CA LEU A 29 -0.55 8.02 -4.44
C LEU A 29 -0.05 9.44 -4.79
N LEU A 30 1.12 9.80 -4.28
CA LEU A 30 1.77 11.10 -4.54
C LEU A 30 2.13 11.24 -6.03
N GLY A 31 2.71 10.20 -6.63
CA GLY A 31 3.09 10.18 -8.04
C GLY A 31 1.88 10.25 -8.98
N GLY A 32 0.83 9.47 -8.69
CA GLY A 32 -0.43 9.48 -9.42
C GLY A 32 -1.14 10.84 -9.31
N TRP A 33 -1.15 11.45 -8.13
CA TRP A 33 -1.74 12.77 -7.92
C TRP A 33 -0.96 13.87 -8.67
N TRP A 34 0.37 13.84 -8.59
CA TRP A 34 1.24 14.75 -9.33
C TRP A 34 1.06 14.58 -10.86
N LEU A 35 0.98 13.35 -11.34
CA LEU A 35 0.75 13.05 -12.76
C LEU A 35 -0.62 13.53 -13.23
N LEU A 36 -1.66 13.37 -12.38
CA LEU A 36 -3.01 13.86 -12.66
C LEU A 36 -3.04 15.38 -12.82
N ARG A 37 -2.33 16.09 -11.93
CA ARG A 37 -2.26 17.57 -11.92
C ARG A 37 -1.41 18.14 -13.04
N THR A 38 -0.39 17.42 -13.50
CA THR A 38 0.54 17.89 -14.53
C THR A 38 0.12 17.44 -15.93
N LYS A 39 0.31 16.16 -16.24
CA LYS A 39 0.03 15.59 -17.56
C LYS A 39 -1.45 15.26 -17.77
N GLY A 40 -2.17 14.92 -16.70
CA GLY A 40 -3.60 14.63 -16.75
C GLY A 40 -4.47 15.83 -17.09
N ALA A 41 -4.00 17.05 -16.79
CA ALA A 41 -4.68 18.29 -17.20
C ALA A 41 -4.58 18.56 -18.71
N GLN A 42 -3.57 17.99 -19.39
CA GLN A 42 -3.28 18.24 -20.80
C GLN A 42 -3.76 17.11 -21.73
N SER A 43 -4.09 15.94 -21.17
CA SER A 43 -4.45 14.77 -21.97
C SER A 43 -5.33 13.79 -21.19
N ASP A 44 -6.49 13.46 -21.75
CA ASP A 44 -7.42 12.49 -21.18
C ASP A 44 -6.79 11.10 -21.00
N ARG A 45 -5.85 10.72 -21.87
CA ARG A 45 -5.11 9.46 -21.76
C ARG A 45 -4.23 9.43 -20.52
N TRP A 46 -3.51 10.52 -20.25
CA TRP A 46 -2.70 10.65 -19.04
C TRP A 46 -3.57 10.78 -17.79
N ARG A 47 -4.74 11.42 -17.90
CA ARG A 47 -5.73 11.48 -16.82
C ARG A 47 -6.20 10.10 -16.40
N GLY A 48 -6.56 9.24 -17.37
CA GLY A 48 -6.97 7.86 -17.10
C GLY A 48 -5.88 7.03 -16.43
N ARG A 49 -4.61 7.15 -16.89
CA ARG A 49 -3.47 6.46 -16.25
C ARG A 49 -3.23 6.92 -14.82
N ALA A 50 -3.26 8.22 -14.59
CA ALA A 50 -3.09 8.79 -13.25
C ALA A 50 -4.23 8.36 -12.32
N LEU A 51 -5.48 8.32 -12.82
CA LEU A 51 -6.62 7.78 -12.06
C LEU A 51 -6.43 6.30 -11.73
N GLY A 52 -5.93 5.49 -12.68
CA GLY A 52 -5.65 4.07 -12.47
C GLY A 52 -4.59 3.84 -11.38
N ILE A 53 -3.50 4.60 -11.40
CA ILE A 53 -2.46 4.56 -10.35
C ILE A 53 -3.07 4.92 -8.99
N LEU A 54 -3.86 5.98 -8.92
CA LEU A 54 -4.52 6.41 -7.69
C LEU A 54 -5.50 5.36 -7.15
N LEU A 55 -6.28 4.72 -8.04
CA LEU A 55 -7.23 3.67 -7.66
C LEU A 55 -6.50 2.42 -7.13
N GLN A 56 -5.45 1.99 -7.82
CA GLN A 56 -4.66 0.82 -7.42
C GLN A 56 -3.95 1.04 -6.09
N ALA A 57 -3.26 2.18 -5.95
CA ALA A 57 -2.55 2.54 -4.73
C ALA A 57 -3.52 2.79 -3.57
N GLY A 58 -4.68 3.41 -3.82
CA GLY A 58 -5.72 3.60 -2.82
C GLY A 58 -6.28 2.28 -2.29
N PHE A 59 -6.48 1.28 -3.16
CA PHE A 59 -6.95 -0.04 -2.74
C PHE A 59 -5.94 -0.75 -1.83
N LEU A 60 -4.66 -0.80 -2.22
CA LEU A 60 -3.61 -1.44 -1.40
C LEU A 60 -3.40 -0.69 -0.07
N PHE A 61 -3.40 0.65 -0.10
CA PHE A 61 -3.28 1.45 1.12
C PHE A 61 -4.43 1.17 2.11
N LEU A 62 -5.68 1.07 1.64
CA LEU A 62 -6.81 0.72 2.50
C LEU A 62 -6.72 -0.70 3.04
N PHE A 63 -6.26 -1.64 2.22
CA PHE A 63 -6.04 -3.02 2.63
C PHE A 63 -4.97 -3.10 3.73
N ASP A 64 -3.83 -2.45 3.54
CA ASP A 64 -2.73 -2.39 4.51
C ASP A 64 -3.14 -1.66 5.79
N LEU A 65 -3.87 -0.54 5.69
CA LEU A 65 -4.40 0.20 6.83
C LEU A 65 -5.40 -0.64 7.65
N PHE A 66 -6.28 -1.38 7.00
CA PHE A 66 -7.21 -2.28 7.68
C PHE A 66 -6.48 -3.41 8.41
N HIS A 67 -5.44 -3.98 7.79
CA HIS A 67 -4.58 -4.98 8.44
C HIS A 67 -3.84 -4.39 9.64
N ALA A 68 -3.27 -3.18 9.51
CA ALA A 68 -2.58 -2.50 10.60
C ALA A 68 -3.51 -2.16 11.77
N LEU A 69 -4.72 -1.67 11.50
CA LEU A 69 -5.71 -1.37 12.54
C LEU A 69 -6.21 -2.63 13.25
N LYS A 70 -6.43 -3.72 12.53
CA LYS A 70 -6.78 -5.02 13.13
C LYS A 70 -5.64 -5.62 13.94
N ALA A 71 -4.40 -5.53 13.45
CA ALA A 71 -3.22 -5.98 14.17
C ALA A 71 -3.02 -5.20 15.48
N VAL A 72 -3.35 -3.89 15.50
CA VAL A 72 -3.35 -3.05 16.71
C VAL A 72 -4.48 -3.43 17.70
N SER A 73 -5.61 -3.95 17.20
CA SER A 73 -6.75 -4.34 18.05
C SER A 73 -6.56 -5.66 18.80
N HIS A 74 -5.51 -6.43 18.50
CA HIS A 74 -5.01 -7.48 19.38
C HIS A 74 -4.04 -6.87 20.40
N LYS A 75 -4.61 -6.14 21.37
CA LYS A 75 -3.92 -5.93 22.65
C LYS A 75 -3.98 -7.24 23.46
N PRO A 76 -2.93 -7.53 24.24
CA PRO A 76 -2.67 -8.85 24.84
C PRO A 76 -3.79 -9.35 25.76
#